data_AF-A0A660S1X8-F1
#
_entry.id   AF-A0A660S1X8-F1
#
_cell.length_a   1.000
_cell.length_b   1.000
_cell.length_c   1.000
_cell.angle_alpha   90.00
_cell.angle_beta   90.00
_cell.angle_gamma   90.00
#
_symmetry.space_group_name_H-M   'P 1'
#
loop_
_entity.id
_entity.type
_entity.pdbx_description
1 polymer ?
#
loop_
_entity_poly.entity_id
_entity_poly.type
_entity_poly.pdbx_seq_one_letter_code
_entity_poly.pdbx_strand_id
1 'polypeptide(L)' 'MPERTCIVCRKKLPKKELLRFCVKDNQIVLDKTQKEGGRGAYFCSECISKIKNLKVRRKLFYALRIKNSDKIKDIVL' A
#
# COMPACT_ATOMS: atom_id res chain seq x y z
N MET A 1 -16.51 -13.14 -1.84
CA MET A 1 -15.93 -11.78 -1.71
C MET A 1 -14.43 -11.87 -1.88
N PRO A 2 -13.76 -11.03 -2.68
CA PRO A 2 -12.34 -11.21 -2.94
C PRO A 2 -11.51 -10.92 -1.68
N GLU A 3 -10.62 -11.85 -1.35
CA GLU A 3 -9.60 -11.64 -0.34
C GLU A 3 -8.36 -10.97 -0.95
N ARG A 4 -7.60 -10.28 -0.09
CA ARG A 4 -6.31 -9.72 -0.41
C ARG A 4 -5.32 -10.03 0.71
N THR A 5 -4.04 -9.93 0.38
CA THR A 5 -2.97 -10.25 1.31
C THR A 5 -2.29 -8.99 1.81
N CYS A 6 -2.19 -8.83 3.13
CA CYS A 6 -1.38 -7.78 3.72
C CYS A 6 0.10 -7.95 3.30
N ILE A 7 0.74 -6.91 2.77
CA ILE A 7 2.13 -7.00 2.30
C ILE A 7 3.15 -7.17 3.44
N VAL A 8 2.73 -6.90 4.67
CA VAL A 8 3.60 -6.96 5.87
C VAL A 8 3.53 -8.33 6.53
N CYS A 9 2.36 -8.72 7.05
CA CYS A 9 2.17 -9.95 7.82
C CYS A 9 1.65 -11.13 6.99
N ARG A 10 1.34 -10.92 5.70
CA ARG A 10 0.84 -11.96 4.79
C ARG A 10 -0.51 -12.59 5.17
N LYS A 11 -1.20 -12.09 6.20
CA LYS A 11 -2.60 -12.45 6.49
C LYS A 11 -3.47 -12.17 5.25
N LYS A 12 -4.33 -13.13 4.90
CA LYS A 12 -5.42 -12.94 3.94
C LYS A 12 -6.63 -12.41 4.70
N LEU A 13 -7.19 -11.30 4.22
CA LEU A 13 -8.37 -10.69 4.79
C LEU A 13 -9.29 -10.25 3.65
N PRO A 14 -10.59 -10.12 3.92
CA PRO A 14 -11.51 -9.56 2.94
C PRO A 14 -11.07 -8.16 2.49
N LYS A 15 -11.20 -7.87 1.19
CA LYS A 15 -10.74 -6.60 0.59
C LYS A 15 -11.15 -5.34 1.39
N LYS A 16 -12.37 -5.30 1.92
CA LYS A 16 -12.91 -4.14 2.65
C LYS A 16 -12.27 -3.91 4.03
N GLU A 17 -11.63 -4.92 4.62
CA GLU A 17 -10.97 -4.82 5.92
C GLU A 17 -9.52 -4.33 5.81
N LEU A 18 -9.02 -4.18 4.58
CA LEU A 18 -7.65 -3.77 4.31
C LEU A 18 -7.58 -2.32 3.84
N LEU A 19 -6.54 -1.64 4.26
CA LEU A 19 -6.14 -0.33 3.78
C LEU A 19 -5.40 -0.50 2.45
N ARG A 20 -5.89 0.14 1.37
CA ARG A 20 -5.26 0.09 0.05
C ARG A 20 -4.40 1.33 -0.16
N PHE A 21 -3.14 1.11 -0.52
CA PHE A 21 -2.26 2.15 -1.06
C PHE A 21 -2.15 2.00 -2.57
N CYS A 22 -2.15 3.11 -3.29
CA CYS A 22 -1.85 3.13 -4.72
C CYS A 22 -1.01 4.35 -5.09
N VAL A 23 -0.53 4.38 -6.33
CA VAL A 23 0.15 5.55 -6.89
C VAL A 23 -0.87 6.40 -7.64
N LYS A 24 -0.97 7.68 -7.29
CA LYS A 24 -1.79 8.69 -7.95
C LYS A 24 -0.96 9.97 -8.05
N ASP A 25 -0.89 10.58 -9.23
CA ASP A 25 -0.17 11.84 -9.47
C ASP A 25 1.28 11.83 -8.91
N ASN A 26 1.98 10.72 -9.13
CA ASN A 26 3.35 10.50 -8.64
C ASN A 26 3.52 10.49 -7.10
N GLN A 27 2.42 10.31 -6.37
CA GLN A 27 2.37 10.19 -4.92
C GLN A 27 1.79 8.85 -4.50
N ILE A 28 2.20 8.35 -3.34
CA ILE A 28 1.55 7.19 -2.72
C ILE A 28 0.45 7.71 -1.83
N VAL A 29 -0.78 7.29 -2.10
CA VAL A 29 -1.99 7.74 -1.41
C VAL A 29 -2.74 6.56 -0.79
N LEU A 30 -3.46 6.82 0.30
CA LEU A 30 -4.44 5.89 0.85
C LEU A 30 -5.74 5.95 0.02
N ASP A 31 -5.97 4.93 -0.80
CA ASP A 31 -7.20 4.78 -1.59
C ASP A 31 -8.35 4.25 -0.73
N LYS A 32 -9.08 5.19 -0.12
CA LYS A 32 -10.29 4.91 0.68
C LYS A 32 -11.41 4.27 -0.13
N THR A 33 -11.51 4.58 -1.43
CA THR A 33 -12.56 4.04 -2.31
C THR A 33 -12.27 2.61 -2.74
N GLN A 34 -10.99 2.22 -2.72
CA GLN A 34 -10.46 0.98 -3.27
C GLN A 34 -10.83 0.72 -4.73
N LYS A 35 -11.04 1.80 -5.49
CA LYS A 35 -11.45 1.83 -6.89
C LYS A 35 -10.47 2.61 -7.76
N GLU A 36 -9.48 3.29 -7.18
CA GLU A 36 -8.50 4.05 -7.94
C GLU A 36 -7.70 3.11 -8.86
N GLY A 37 -7.44 3.59 -10.07
CA GLY A 37 -6.72 2.85 -11.11
C GLY A 37 -5.29 2.49 -10.71
N GLY A 38 -4.70 1.58 -11.47
CA GLY A 38 -3.30 1.17 -11.30
C GLY A 38 -3.05 0.14 -10.19
N ARG A 39 -1.76 -0.11 -9.91
CA ARG A 39 -1.33 -1.11 -8.93
C ARG A 39 -1.66 -0.64 -7.50
N GLY A 40 -2.19 -1.57 -6.71
CA GLY A 40 -2.47 -1.34 -5.30
C GLY A 40 -1.72 -2.33 -4.40
N ALA A 41 -1.37 -1.88 -3.20
CA ALA A 41 -0.79 -2.69 -2.14
C ALA A 41 -1.68 -2.60 -0.90
N TYR A 42 -1.83 -3.70 -0.16
CA TYR A 42 -2.78 -3.79 0.96
C TYR A 42 -2.07 -3.93 2.30
N PHE A 43 -2.59 -3.24 3.31
CA PHE A 43 -2.18 -3.32 4.72
C PHE A 43 -3.37 -3.68 5.58
N CYS A 44 -3.18 -4.54 6.58
CA CYS A 44 -4.14 -4.65 7.67
C CYS A 44 -3.94 -3.51 8.68
N SER A 45 -4.98 -3.20 9.45
CA SER A 45 -4.98 -2.19 10.50
C SER A 45 -3.83 -2.38 11.50
N GLU A 46 -3.55 -3.61 11.91
CA GLU A 46 -2.45 -3.96 12.83
C GLU A 46 -1.05 -3.62 12.28
N CYS A 47 -0.89 -3.55 10.95
CA CYS A 47 0.40 -3.36 10.31
C CYS A 47 0.64 -1.94 9.77
N ILE A 48 -0.37 -1.06 9.81
CA ILE A 48 -0.27 0.29 9.23
C ILE A 48 0.83 1.12 9.89
N SER A 49 0.95 1.04 11.22
CA SER A 49 1.97 1.75 12.00
C SER A 49 3.40 1.37 11.59
N LYS A 50 3.59 0.16 11.06
CA LYS A 50 4.89 -0.36 10.59
C LYS A 50 5.35 0.32 9.30
N ILE A 51 4.52 1.13 8.65
CA ILE A 51 4.91 1.88 7.44
C ILE A 51 6.10 2.83 7.67
N LYS A 52 6.34 3.25 8.93
CA LYS A 52 7.51 4.05 9.31
C LYS A 52 8.83 3.26 9.17
N ASN A 53 8.77 1.93 9.16
CA ASN A 53 9.95 1.08 9.01
C ASN A 53 10.46 1.07 7.56
N LEU A 54 11.75 1.34 7.35
CA LEU A 54 12.37 1.37 6.03
C LEU A 54 12.19 0.09 5.20
N LYS A 55 12.26 -1.10 5.83
CA LYS A 55 12.03 -2.38 5.13
C LYS A 55 10.59 -2.49 4.63
N VAL A 56 9.63 -1.98 5.40
CA VAL A 56 8.21 -1.96 5.01
C VAL A 56 7.97 -0.96 3.89
N ARG A 57 8.57 0.24 3.93
CA ARG A 57 8.50 1.22 2.82
C ARG A 57 9.05 0.62 1.53
N ARG A 58 10.19 -0.07 1.58
CA ARG A 58 10.76 -0.78 0.41
C ARG A 58 9.82 -1.84 -0.15
N LYS A 59 9.17 -2.65 0.72
CA LYS A 59 8.15 -3.62 0.29
C LYS A 59 6.96 -2.95 -0.39
N LEU A 60 6.49 -1.82 0.16
CA LEU A 60 5.41 -1.04 -0.44
C LEU A 60 5.81 -0.52 -1.83
N PHE A 61 7.01 0.05 -1.96
CA PHE A 61 7.51 0.58 -3.24
C PHE A 61 7.62 -0.53 -4.30
N TYR A 62 8.15 -1.68 -3.90
CA TYR A 62 8.22 -2.86 -4.77
C TYR A 62 6.84 -3.33 -5.21
N ALA A 63 5.88 -3.46 -4.28
CA ALA A 63 4.52 -3.89 -4.57
C ALA A 63 3.80 -2.96 -5.57
N LEU A 64 4.07 -1.65 -5.47
CA LEU A 64 3.55 -0.63 -6.36
C LEU A 64 4.35 -0.49 -7.68
N ARG A 65 5.43 -1.28 -7.85
CA ARG A 65 6.38 -1.22 -8.98
C ARG A 65 6.97 0.17 -9.22
N ILE A 66 7.35 0.84 -8.15
CA ILE A 66 8.06 2.10 -8.18
C ILE A 66 9.52 1.81 -8.51
N LYS A 67 9.99 2.27 -9.68
CA LYS A 67 11.37 2.01 -10.16
C LYS A 67 12.42 2.94 -9.54
N ASN A 68 12.08 4.22 -9.36
CA ASN A 68 12.96 5.22 -8.75
C ASN A 68 12.25 5.84 -7.55
N SER A 69 12.68 5.49 -6.33
CA SER A 69 12.16 6.06 -5.08
C SER A 69 12.38 7.57 -4.98
N ASP A 70 13.41 8.09 -5.63
CA ASP A 70 13.85 9.49 -5.51
C ASP A 70 12.89 10.49 -6.18
N LYS A 71 11.90 9.99 -6.96
CA LYS A 71 10.88 10.80 -7.63
C LYS A 71 9.50 10.75 -6.96
N ILE A 72 9.36 10.02 -5.86
CA ILE A 72 8.10 9.95 -5.13
C ILE A 72 8.12 10.98 -4.02
N LYS A 73 7.28 12.00 -4.19
CA LYS A 73 6.86 12.90 -3.11
C LYS A 73 6.19 12.01 -2.05
N ASP A 74 6.53 12.22 -0.78
CA ASP A 74 6.25 11.38 0.39
C ASP A 74 4.91 10.60 0.43
N ILE A 75 4.85 9.58 1.30
CA ILE A 75 3.61 8.84 1.56
C ILE A 75 2.61 9.81 2.21
N VAL A 76 1.54 10.15 1.50
CA VAL A 76 0.44 10.95 2.02
C VAL A 76 -0.55 9.98 2.67
N LEU A 77 -0.62 10.02 4.00
CA LEU A 77 -1.51 9.18 4.81
C LEU A 77 -2.88 9.83 4.98
#